data_AF-A0A951B9B3-F1
#
_entry.id   AF-A0A951B9B3-F1
#
_cell.length_a   1.000
_cell.length_b   1.000
_cell.length_c   1.000
_cell.angle_alpha   90.00
_cell.angle_beta   90.00
_cell.angle_gamma   90.00
#
_symmetry.space_group_name_H-M   'P 1'
#
loop_
_entity.id
_entity.type
_entity.pdbx_description
1 polymer ?
#
loop_
_entity_poly.entity_id
_entity_poly.type
_entity_poly.pdbx_seq_one_letter_code
_entity_poly.pdbx_strand_id
1 'polypeptide(L)'
;MTSAAPGSRRGYIIVSDIISARDVLIAAGIPVGDYFHLGQNGAEPGLDPERRTYRSRAEFKDPDGNSWVLQEITGRLPGRADPGPTSFASTGDLVSALKRAALAHGQHEARTGQRDDNWPDWYAEYMVREQTGQELPQ
;
A
#
# COMPACT_ATOMS: atom_id res chain seq x y z
N MET A 1 3.74 12.77 18.29
CA MET A 1 3.58 11.94 19.51
C MET A 1 2.10 11.82 19.79
N THR A 2 1.56 10.61 19.81
CA THR A 2 0.12 10.36 19.98
C THR A 2 -0.24 10.39 21.47
N SER A 3 -1.36 11.00 21.85
CA SER A 3 -1.81 11.12 23.26
C SER A 3 -2.44 9.84 23.84
N ALA A 4 -2.43 8.73 23.11
CA ALA A 4 -3.04 7.48 23.56
C ALA A 4 -2.14 6.78 24.58
N ALA A 5 -2.74 6.22 25.64
CA ALA A 5 -2.00 5.45 26.64
C ALA A 5 -1.45 4.15 26.02
N PRO A 6 -0.26 3.68 26.43
CA PRO A 6 0.23 2.35 26.06
C PRO A 6 -0.83 1.27 26.34
N GLY A 7 -1.00 0.35 25.40
CA GLY A 7 -1.94 -0.76 25.49
C GLY A 7 -3.39 -0.41 25.16
N SER A 8 -3.71 0.87 24.90
CA SER A 8 -5.10 1.27 24.66
C SER A 8 -5.55 1.11 23.21
N ARG A 9 -4.63 0.87 22.26
CA ARG A 9 -4.97 0.82 20.84
C ARG A 9 -5.33 -0.60 20.40
N ARG A 10 -6.35 -0.67 19.54
CA ARG A 10 -6.71 -1.88 18.78
C ARG A 10 -6.80 -1.50 17.31
N GLY A 11 -6.23 -2.30 16.42
CA GLY A 11 -6.20 -1.98 15.01
C GLY A 11 -5.87 -3.14 14.08
N TYR A 12 -5.89 -2.85 12.79
CA TYR A 12 -5.50 -3.77 11.73
C TYR A 12 -4.20 -3.29 11.08
N ILE A 13 -3.36 -4.25 10.70
CA ILE A 13 -2.23 -4.03 9.81
C ILE A 13 -2.49 -4.88 8.57
N ILE A 14 -2.57 -4.20 7.41
CA ILE A 14 -2.82 -4.85 6.13
C ILE A 14 -1.49 -5.28 5.52
N VAL A 15 -1.42 -6.54 5.09
CA VAL A 15 -0.24 -7.13 4.47
C VAL A 15 -0.63 -7.87 3.21
N SER A 16 0.25 -7.88 2.21
CA SER A 16 0.07 -8.66 0.98
C SER A 16 0.46 -10.13 1.16
N ASP A 17 1.34 -10.42 2.12
CA ASP A 17 1.78 -11.76 2.49
C ASP A 17 1.89 -11.87 4.02
N ILE A 18 0.96 -12.61 4.63
CA ILE A 18 0.89 -12.75 6.09
C ILE A 18 1.93 -13.72 6.66
N ILE A 19 2.48 -14.60 5.83
CA ILE A 19 3.52 -15.53 6.27
C ILE A 19 4.81 -14.74 6.46
N SER A 20 5.24 -14.05 5.40
CA SER A 20 6.43 -13.18 5.43
C SER A 20 6.33 -12.11 6.53
N ALA A 21 5.16 -11.48 6.70
CA ALA A 21 4.96 -10.48 7.76
C ALA A 21 5.10 -11.07 9.17
N ARG A 22 4.54 -12.27 9.42
CA ARG A 22 4.67 -12.96 10.70
C ARG A 22 6.12 -13.32 11.00
N ASP A 23 6.86 -13.81 10.02
CA ASP A 23 8.26 -14.19 10.19
C ASP A 23 9.14 -12.98 10.53
N VAL A 24 8.91 -11.84 9.88
CA VAL A 24 9.61 -10.58 10.20
C VAL A 24 9.33 -10.12 11.63
N LEU A 25 8.07 -10.17 12.08
CA LEU A 25 7.70 -9.77 13.44
C LEU A 25 8.31 -10.70 14.50
N ILE A 26 8.28 -12.01 14.27
CA ILE A 26 8.89 -12.99 15.17
C ILE A 26 10.41 -12.79 15.22
N ALA A 27 11.07 -12.57 14.08
CA ALA A 27 12.50 -12.27 14.02
C ALA A 27 12.87 -10.99 14.77
N ALA A 28 11.95 -10.02 14.83
CA ALA A 28 12.09 -8.80 15.63
C ALA A 28 11.76 -8.99 17.13
N GLY A 29 11.45 -10.22 17.57
CA GLY A 29 11.14 -10.55 18.96
C GLY A 29 9.69 -10.24 19.37
N ILE A 30 8.80 -9.99 18.42
CA ILE A 30 7.37 -9.75 18.66
C ILE A 30 6.61 -11.07 18.53
N PRO A 31 6.03 -11.62 19.61
CA PRO A 31 5.26 -12.85 19.53
C PRO A 31 3.99 -12.65 18.72
N VAL A 32 3.79 -13.46 17.68
CA VAL A 32 2.59 -13.47 16.85
C VAL A 32 1.88 -14.81 17.03
N GLY A 33 0.57 -14.74 17.27
CA GLY A 33 -0.29 -15.92 17.43
C GLY A 33 -0.35 -16.80 16.18
N ASP A 34 -1.07 -17.91 16.32
CA ASP A 34 -1.36 -18.81 15.20
C ASP A 34 -2.26 -18.13 14.16
N TYR A 35 -2.18 -18.63 12.93
CA TYR A 35 -3.07 -18.19 11.87
C TYR A 35 -4.50 -18.63 12.15
N PHE A 36 -5.44 -17.80 11.73
CA PHE A 36 -6.84 -18.16 11.61
C PHE A 36 -7.42 -17.50 10.37
N HIS A 37 -8.56 -18.00 9.90
CA HIS A 37 -9.29 -17.40 8.80
C HIS A 37 -10.77 -17.29 9.12
N LEU A 38 -11.45 -16.35 8.44
CA LEU A 38 -12.89 -16.21 8.56
C LEU A 38 -13.61 -17.20 7.62
N GLY A 39 -14.11 -18.29 8.19
CA GLY A 39 -14.99 -19.26 7.58
C GLY A 39 -16.46 -18.86 7.65
N GLN A 40 -17.37 -19.78 7.33
CA GLN A 40 -18.81 -19.52 7.40
C GLN A 40 -19.31 -19.38 8.83
N ASN A 41 -18.67 -20.08 9.77
CA ASN A 41 -19.09 -20.17 11.17
C ASN A 41 -18.25 -19.30 12.12
N GLY A 42 -17.42 -18.40 11.58
CA GLY A 42 -16.54 -17.53 12.35
C GLY A 42 -15.06 -17.81 12.10
N ALA A 43 -14.23 -17.56 13.11
CA ALA A 43 -12.79 -17.78 13.03
C ALA A 43 -12.47 -19.28 13.12
N GLU A 44 -11.74 -19.79 12.13
CA GLU A 44 -11.30 -21.18 12.04
C GLU A 44 -9.76 -21.23 12.04
N PRO A 45 -9.12 -22.24 12.66
CA PRO A 45 -7.66 -22.34 12.70
C PRO A 45 -7.03 -22.45 11.32
N GLY A 46 -5.84 -21.87 11.17
CA GLY A 46 -5.04 -21.91 9.95
C GLY A 46 -5.37 -20.79 8.95
N LEU A 47 -4.56 -20.71 7.89
CA LEU A 47 -4.80 -19.80 6.76
C LEU A 47 -6.08 -20.20 6.01
N ASP A 48 -6.69 -19.26 5.27
CA ASP A 48 -7.81 -19.60 4.40
C ASP A 48 -7.35 -20.66 3.38
N PRO A 49 -7.98 -21.85 3.32
CA PRO A 49 -7.53 -22.93 2.45
C PRO A 49 -7.48 -22.54 0.96
N GLU A 50 -8.36 -21.63 0.56
CA GLU A 50 -8.44 -21.08 -0.80
C GLU A 50 -7.58 -19.81 -0.99
N ARG A 51 -6.87 -19.36 0.05
CA ARG A 51 -6.07 -18.11 0.07
C ARG A 51 -6.82 -16.89 -0.48
N ARG A 52 -8.12 -16.80 -0.19
CA ARG A 52 -8.96 -15.68 -0.58
C ARG A 52 -8.52 -14.42 0.17
N THR A 53 -8.50 -13.31 -0.55
CA THR A 53 -8.23 -11.98 0.02
C THR A 53 -9.17 -11.66 1.19
N TYR A 54 -8.68 -10.89 2.17
CA TYR A 54 -9.36 -10.48 3.41
C TYR A 54 -9.60 -11.56 4.47
N ARG A 55 -9.33 -12.85 4.19
CA ARG A 55 -9.72 -13.95 5.09
C ARG A 55 -8.66 -14.38 6.09
N SER A 56 -7.41 -14.54 5.66
CA SER A 56 -6.30 -14.98 6.53
C SER A 56 -5.88 -13.87 7.50
N ARG A 57 -5.71 -14.24 8.78
CA ARG A 57 -5.39 -13.32 9.89
C ARG A 57 -4.45 -13.94 10.92
N ALA A 58 -3.80 -13.08 11.69
CA ALA A 58 -3.06 -13.43 12.90
C ALA A 58 -3.08 -12.24 13.87
N GLU A 59 -3.00 -12.52 15.18
CA GLU A 59 -3.02 -11.46 16.21
C GLU A 59 -1.68 -11.36 16.91
N PHE A 60 -1.29 -10.13 17.29
CA PHE A 60 -0.12 -9.89 18.11
C PHE A 60 -0.30 -8.67 19.00
N LYS A 61 0.60 -8.53 19.98
CA LYS A 61 0.74 -7.31 20.78
C LYS A 61 2.06 -6.63 20.48
N ASP A 62 2.02 -5.32 20.29
CA ASP A 62 3.27 -4.54 20.18
C ASP A 62 3.93 -4.36 21.56
N PRO A 63 5.19 -3.87 21.63
CA PRO A 63 5.89 -3.65 22.89
C PRO A 63 5.18 -2.68 23.85
N ASP A 64 4.34 -1.79 23.33
CA ASP A 64 3.52 -0.87 24.12
C ASP A 64 2.25 -1.55 24.65
N GLY A 65 1.99 -2.81 24.29
CA GLY A 65 0.85 -3.61 24.73
C GLY A 65 -0.41 -3.48 23.86
N ASN A 66 -0.36 -2.69 22.78
CA ASN A 66 -1.50 -2.51 21.87
C ASN A 66 -1.79 -3.80 21.11
N SER A 67 -3.06 -4.06 20.81
CA SER A 67 -3.46 -5.25 20.07
C SER A 67 -3.63 -4.97 18.58
N TRP A 68 -3.00 -5.80 17.76
CA TRP A 68 -3.05 -5.69 16.31
C TRP A 68 -3.51 -6.99 15.67
N VAL A 69 -4.33 -6.87 14.63
CA VAL A 69 -4.69 -7.97 13.74
C VAL A 69 -3.95 -7.78 12.42
N LEU A 70 -3.06 -8.69 12.08
CA LEU A 70 -2.58 -8.85 10.71
C LEU A 70 -3.74 -9.36 9.86
N GLN A 71 -4.02 -8.69 8.73
CA GLN A 71 -4.99 -9.16 7.76
C GLN A 71 -4.35 -9.23 6.37
N GLU A 72 -4.41 -10.41 5.78
CA GLU A 72 -3.91 -10.63 4.42
C GLU A 72 -4.90 -10.07 3.39
N ILE A 73 -4.42 -9.17 2.54
CA ILE A 73 -5.13 -8.67 1.37
C ILE A 73 -4.20 -8.82 0.17
N THR A 74 -4.34 -9.92 -0.57
CA THR A 74 -3.58 -10.21 -1.79
C THR A 74 -4.07 -9.42 -3.01
N GLY A 75 -5.27 -8.84 -2.90
CA GLY A 75 -5.87 -7.96 -3.88
C GLY A 75 -7.16 -7.34 -3.33
N ARG A 76 -7.44 -6.09 -3.66
CA ARG A 76 -8.62 -5.40 -3.16
C ARG A 76 -9.84 -5.65 -4.05
N LEU A 77 -10.99 -5.88 -3.42
CA LEU A 77 -12.25 -6.01 -4.17
C LEU A 77 -12.63 -4.67 -4.83
N PRO A 78 -13.30 -4.69 -5.99
CA PRO A 78 -13.78 -3.48 -6.66
C PRO A 78 -14.51 -2.53 -5.71
N GLY A 79 -14.23 -1.23 -5.80
CA GLY A 79 -14.79 -0.21 -4.91
C GLY A 79 -14.06 -0.04 -3.56
N ARG A 80 -13.04 -0.85 -3.25
CA ARG A 80 -12.16 -0.68 -2.07
C ARG A 80 -10.70 -0.37 -2.41
N ALA A 81 -10.47 0.24 -3.58
CA ALA A 81 -9.18 0.41 -4.24
C ALA A 81 -8.00 0.64 -3.29
N ASP A 82 -6.89 -0.06 -3.55
CA ASP A 82 -5.59 0.47 -3.21
C ASP A 82 -5.43 1.68 -4.12
N PRO A 83 -5.08 2.86 -3.60
CA PRO A 83 -4.49 3.85 -4.45
C PRO A 83 -3.26 3.16 -5.04
N GLY A 84 -3.28 2.83 -6.33
CA GLY A 84 -2.08 2.34 -7.00
C GLY A 84 -0.94 3.35 -6.89
N PRO A 85 0.18 3.14 -7.60
CA PRO A 85 1.30 4.09 -7.59
C PRO A 85 0.90 5.54 -7.92
N THR A 86 -0.29 5.77 -8.48
CA THR A 86 -0.88 7.06 -8.88
C THR A 86 -1.77 7.72 -7.82
N SER A 87 -1.37 7.73 -6.56
CA SER A 87 -2.11 8.45 -5.52
C SER A 87 -1.34 9.63 -4.95
N PHE A 88 -2.06 10.72 -4.68
CA PHE A 88 -1.52 11.94 -4.10
C PHE A 88 -2.18 12.21 -2.75
N ALA A 89 -1.38 12.59 -1.75
CA ALA A 89 -1.86 12.82 -0.39
C ALA A 89 -2.77 14.06 -0.27
N SER A 90 -2.68 14.99 -1.22
CA SER A 90 -3.51 16.18 -1.28
C SER A 90 -3.66 16.71 -2.72
N THR A 91 -4.63 17.60 -2.94
CA THR A 91 -4.73 18.37 -4.19
C THR A 91 -3.47 19.19 -4.46
N GLY A 92 -2.81 19.70 -3.41
CA GLY A 92 -1.56 20.44 -3.54
C GLY A 92 -0.41 19.57 -4.09
N ASP A 93 -0.34 18.31 -3.66
CA ASP A 93 0.65 17.35 -4.14
C ASP A 93 0.39 16.99 -5.60
N LEU A 94 -0.88 16.77 -5.97
CA LEU A 94 -1.28 16.52 -7.36
C LEU A 94 -0.94 17.71 -8.27
N VAL A 95 -1.26 18.95 -7.85
CA VAL A 95 -0.90 20.16 -8.61
C VAL A 95 0.61 20.28 -8.77
N SER A 96 1.38 19.96 -7.74
CA SER A 96 2.84 20.00 -7.79
C SER A 96 3.40 18.96 -8.75
N ALA A 97 2.83 17.74 -8.77
CA ALA A 97 3.21 16.70 -9.71
C ALA A 97 2.89 17.07 -11.17
N LEU A 98 1.69 17.62 -11.43
CA LEU A 98 1.32 18.11 -12.77
C LEU A 98 2.25 19.23 -13.26
N LYS A 99 2.68 20.14 -12.36
CA LYS A 99 3.66 21.19 -12.71
C LYS A 99 5.03 20.61 -13.07
N ARG A 100 5.50 19.58 -12.38
CA ARG A 100 6.77 18.89 -12.71
C ARG A 100 6.67 18.15 -14.04
N ALA A 101 5.57 17.42 -14.27
CA ALA A 101 5.29 16.78 -15.55
C ALA A 101 5.28 17.79 -16.70
N ALA A 102 4.62 18.94 -16.52
CA ALA A 102 4.59 20.00 -17.53
C ALA A 102 5.98 20.59 -17.83
N LEU A 103 6.80 20.81 -16.80
CA LEU A 103 8.17 21.29 -16.99
C LEU A 103 9.02 20.28 -17.75
N ALA A 104 8.94 19.01 -17.38
CA ALA A 104 9.73 17.94 -18.01
C ALA A 104 9.28 17.67 -19.45
N HIS A 105 7.98 17.71 -19.71
CA HIS A 105 7.42 17.58 -21.05
C HIS A 105 7.82 18.74 -21.96
N GLY A 106 7.84 19.98 -21.45
CA GLY A 106 8.37 21.11 -22.21
C GLY A 106 9.85 20.93 -22.60
N GLN A 107 10.65 20.24 -21.78
CA GLN A 107 12.03 19.86 -22.12
C GLN A 107 12.08 18.72 -23.15
N HIS A 108 11.15 17.76 -23.08
CA HIS A 108 10.98 16.71 -24.08
C HIS A 108 10.67 17.32 -25.46
N GLU A 109 9.66 18.18 -25.55
CA GLU A 109 9.29 18.86 -26.81
C GLU A 109 10.45 19.71 -27.35
N ALA A 110 11.21 20.38 -26.47
CA ALA A 110 12.39 21.15 -26.88
C ALA A 110 13.51 20.25 -27.43
N ARG A 111 13.67 19.03 -26.91
CA ARG A 111 14.67 18.04 -27.37
C ARG A 111 14.27 17.43 -28.71
N THR A 112 12.98 17.11 -28.90
CA THR A 112 12.47 16.50 -30.12
C THR A 112 12.18 17.53 -31.22
N GLY A 113 12.02 18.79 -30.85
CA GLY A 113 11.65 19.88 -31.77
C GLY A 113 10.21 19.76 -32.30
N GLN A 114 9.40 18.89 -31.68
CA GLN A 114 8.03 18.62 -32.06
C GLN A 114 7.12 18.80 -30.85
N ARG A 115 5.95 19.38 -31.08
CA ARG A 115 4.89 19.39 -30.08
C ARG A 115 4.31 17.99 -29.96
N ASP A 116 4.11 17.53 -28.74
CA ASP A 116 3.50 16.24 -28.46
C ASP A 116 1.99 16.41 -28.24
N ASP A 117 1.21 16.04 -29.25
CA ASP A 117 -0.25 16.08 -29.19
C ASP A 117 -0.83 15.03 -28.22
N ASN A 118 -0.03 14.03 -27.82
CA ASN A 118 -0.41 12.99 -26.86
C ASN A 118 0.15 13.25 -25.44
N TRP A 119 0.33 14.53 -25.10
CA TRP A 119 0.78 14.96 -23.77
C TRP A 119 0.08 14.29 -22.56
N PRO A 120 -1.22 13.89 -22.58
CA PRO A 120 -1.83 13.25 -21.43
C PRO A 120 -1.18 11.90 -21.09
N ASP A 121 -0.84 11.10 -22.10
CA ASP A 121 -0.21 9.79 -21.91
C ASP A 121 1.21 9.97 -21.37
N TRP A 122 1.95 10.96 -21.89
CA TRP A 122 3.29 11.28 -21.40
C TRP A 122 3.25 11.75 -19.94
N TYR A 123 2.29 12.60 -19.56
CA TYR A 123 2.12 13.04 -18.16
C TYR A 123 1.78 11.86 -17.25
N ALA A 124 0.87 10.99 -17.67
CA ALA A 124 0.49 9.82 -16.88
C ALA A 124 1.71 8.92 -16.63
N GLU A 125 2.48 8.63 -17.67
CA GLU A 125 3.70 7.84 -17.56
C GLU A 125 4.74 8.52 -16.67
N TYR A 126 5.02 9.81 -16.87
CA TYR A 126 5.93 10.58 -16.03
C TYR A 126 5.55 10.51 -14.56
N MET A 127 4.27 10.78 -14.24
CA MET A 127 3.79 10.81 -12.85
C MET A 127 3.88 9.44 -12.18
N VAL A 128 3.57 8.35 -12.90
CA VAL A 128 3.74 6.98 -12.39
C VAL A 128 5.22 6.67 -12.14
N ARG A 129 6.09 6.96 -13.11
CA ARG A 129 7.53 6.64 -13.02
C ARG A 129 8.22 7.47 -11.94
N GLU A 130 7.85 8.73 -11.77
CA GLU A 130 8.32 9.59 -10.67
C GLU A 130 7.95 9.00 -9.30
N GLN A 131 6.70 8.57 -9.10
CA GLN A 131 6.24 8.02 -7.81
C GLN A 131 6.84 6.65 -7.49
N THR A 132 7.22 5.88 -8.52
CA THR A 132 7.80 4.54 -8.38
C THR A 132 9.32 4.53 -8.44
N GLY A 133 9.97 5.69 -8.65
CA GLY A 133 11.41 5.80 -8.75
C GLY A 133 12.01 5.15 -10.01
N GLN A 134 11.20 4.99 -11.06
CA GLN A 134 11.63 4.46 -12.35
C GLN A 134 12.27 5.56 -13.22
N GLU A 135 12.97 5.16 -14.29
CA GLU A 135 13.56 6.09 -15.24
C GLU A 135 12.48 6.92 -15.94
N LEU A 136 12.59 8.25 -15.88
CA LEU A 136 11.59 9.16 -16.44
C LEU A 136 11.56 9.11 -17.97
N PRO A 137 10.40 9.32 -18.61
CA PRO A 137 10.32 9.44 -20.05
C PRO A 137 11.18 10.63 -20.54
N GLN A 138 11.89 10.42 -21.65
CA GLN A 138 12.76 11.42 -22.28
C GLN A 138 12.05 12.15 -23.39
#